data_AF-A0A518H353-F1
#
_entry.id   AF-A0A518H353-F1
#
_cell.length_a   1.000
_cell.length_b   1.000
_cell.length_c   1.000
_cell.angle_alpha   90.00
_cell.angle_beta   90.00
_cell.angle_gamma   90.00
#
_symmetry.space_group_name_H-M   'P 1'
#
loop_
_entity.id
_entity.type
_entity.pdbx_description
1 polymer ?
#
loop_
_entity_poly.entity_id
_entity_poly.type
_entity_poly.pdbx_seq_one_letter_code
_entity_poly.pdbx_strand_id
1 'polypeptide(L)' 'MSDRHNTLLWMKDLIEHMRHCQEQLQWASDGPSESFLTEAMLVDLTECRTLCERLRSGRSPKPSAYHPSPA' A
#
# COMPACT_ATOMS: atom_id res chain seq x y z
N MET A 1 -1.21 19.24 8.94
CA MET A 1 -2.03 18.64 7.88
C MET A 1 -2.73 17.43 8.46
N SER A 2 -4.04 17.27 8.21
CA SER A 2 -4.87 16.24 8.86
C SER A 2 -4.46 14.84 8.41
N ASP A 3 -4.42 13.87 9.33
CA ASP A 3 -4.09 12.46 9.07
C ASP A 3 -4.88 11.85 7.90
N ARG A 4 -6.10 12.35 7.69
CA ARG A 4 -6.95 11.96 6.56
C ARG A 4 -6.34 12.32 5.21
N HIS A 5 -5.72 13.49 5.06
CA HIS A 5 -5.08 13.89 3.81
C HIS A 5 -3.88 12.99 3.49
N ASN A 6 -3.03 12.71 4.49
CA ASN A 6 -1.90 11.79 4.33
C ASN A 6 -2.38 10.37 4.01
N THR A 7 -3.48 9.92 4.63
CA THR A 7 -4.08 8.60 4.35
C THR A 7 -4.59 8.51 2.91
N LEU A 8 -5.20 9.59 2.38
CA LEU A 8 -5.68 9.62 1.00
C LEU A 8 -4.52 9.69 -0.01
N LEU A 9 -3.44 10.42 0.31
CA LEU A 9 -2.24 10.43 -0.54
C LEU A 9 -1.61 9.04 -0.62
N TRP A 10 -1.43 8.37 0.51
CA TRP A 10 -0.89 7.00 0.51
C TRP A 10 -1.80 6.02 -0.24
N MET A 11 -3.12 6.16 -0.09
CA MET A 11 -4.07 5.32 -0.84
C MET A 11 -3.95 5.55 -2.36
N LYS A 12 -3.76 6.79 -2.79
CA LYS A 12 -3.52 7.11 -4.21
C LYS A 12 -2.22 6.44 -4.70
N ASP A 13 -1.14 6.56 -3.94
CA ASP A 13 0.16 6.02 -4.32
C ASP A 13 0.13 4.48 -4.42
N LEU A 14 -0.60 3.81 -3.52
CA LEU A 14 -0.83 2.36 -3.59
C LEU A 14 -1.62 1.93 -4.83
N ILE A 15 -2.67 2.68 -5.19
CA ILE A 15 -3.45 2.38 -6.39
C ILE A 15 -2.60 2.56 -7.65
N GLU A 16 -1.76 3.60 -7.69
CA GLU A 16 -0.85 3.81 -8.82
C GLU A 16 0.21 2.70 -8.92
N HIS A 17 0.75 2.25 -7.79
CA HIS A 17 1.69 1.13 -7.77
C HIS A 17 1.04 -0.17 -8.27
N MET A 18 -0.15 -0.53 -7.78
CA MET A 18 -0.88 -1.72 -8.25
C MET A 18 -1.20 -1.65 -9.75
N ARG A 19 -1.54 -0.45 -10.25
CA ARG A 19 -1.74 -0.23 -11.69
C ARG A 19 -0.45 -0.51 -12.46
N HIS A 20 0.69 -0.02 -11.98
CA HIS A 20 1.97 -0.27 -12.62
C HIS A 20 2.37 -1.75 -12.59
N CYS A 21 2.14 -2.46 -11.46
CA CYS A 21 2.35 -3.91 -11.39
C CYS A 21 1.46 -4.65 -12.39
N GLN A 22 0.20 -4.24 -12.53
CA GLN A 22 -0.74 -4.82 -13.49
C GLN A 22 -0.32 -4.55 -14.93
N GLU A 23 0.19 -3.37 -15.24
CA GLU A 23 0.77 -3.05 -16.55
C GLU A 23 2.01 -3.91 -16.82
N GLN A 24 2.91 -4.12 -15.85
CA GLN A 24 4.07 -5.00 -16.00
C GLN A 24 3.69 -6.47 -16.20
N LEU A 25 2.67 -6.95 -15.47
CA LEU A 25 2.15 -8.31 -15.62
C LEU A 25 1.65 -8.62 -17.03
N GLN A 26 1.14 -7.63 -17.77
CA GLN A 26 0.70 -7.83 -19.15
C GLN A 26 1.84 -8.23 -20.10
N TRP A 27 3.08 -7.91 -19.72
CA TRP A 27 4.28 -8.17 -20.54
C TRP A 27 5.24 -9.16 -19.89
N ALA A 28 5.00 -9.55 -18.63
CA ALA A 28 5.74 -10.59 -17.96
C ALA A 28 5.53 -11.92 -18.71
N SER A 29 6.61 -12.65 -18.94
CA SER A 29 6.59 -13.96 -19.61
C SER A 29 7.41 -15.01 -18.87
N ASP A 30 7.90 -14.66 -17.68
CA ASP A 30 8.64 -15.53 -16.79
C ASP A 30 7.89 -15.66 -15.46
N GLY A 31 7.74 -16.91 -15.01
CA GLY A 31 7.05 -17.24 -13.76
C GLY A 31 7.57 -16.52 -12.52
N PRO A 32 8.89 -16.25 -12.36
CA PRO A 32 9.40 -15.46 -11.24
C PRO A 32 8.87 -14.03 -11.20
N SER A 33 8.90 -13.30 -12.32
CA SER A 33 8.39 -11.92 -12.39
C SER A 33 6.88 -11.88 -12.18
N GLU A 34 6.14 -12.82 -12.76
CA GLU A 34 4.68 -12.94 -12.52
C GLU A 34 4.36 -13.16 -11.04
N SER A 35 5.10 -14.07 -10.38
CA SER A 35 4.92 -14.37 -8.95
C SER A 35 5.23 -13.14 -8.09
N PHE A 36 6.37 -12.48 -8.35
CA PHE A 36 6.79 -11.29 -7.63
C PHE A 36 5.78 -10.15 -7.75
N LEU A 37 5.32 -9.83 -8.97
CA LEU A 37 4.34 -8.76 -9.20
C LEU A 37 3.00 -9.09 -8.54
N THR A 38 2.57 -10.35 -8.59
CA THR A 38 1.34 -10.80 -7.94
C THR A 38 1.43 -10.69 -6.41
N GLU A 39 2.55 -11.11 -5.82
CA GLU A 39 2.80 -10.98 -4.38
C GLU A 39 2.81 -9.50 -3.94
N ALA A 40 3.47 -8.62 -4.70
CA ALA A 40 3.48 -7.19 -4.44
C ALA A 40 2.06 -6.61 -4.43
N MET A 41 1.22 -6.95 -5.43
CA MET A 41 -0.17 -6.49 -5.48
C MET A 41 -1.02 -7.01 -4.31
N LEU A 42 -0.78 -8.24 -3.82
CA LEU A 42 -1.50 -8.77 -2.64
C LEU A 42 -1.16 -7.98 -1.36
N VAL A 43 0.09 -7.57 -1.21
CA VAL A 43 0.52 -6.69 -0.11
C VAL A 43 -0.18 -5.34 -0.24
N ASP A 44 -0.16 -4.72 -1.41
CA ASP A 44 -0.80 -3.42 -1.65
C ASP A 44 -2.31 -3.44 -1.37
N LEU A 45 -3.01 -4.51 -1.76
CA LEU A 45 -4.44 -4.70 -1.47
C LEU A 45 -4.70 -4.78 0.04
N THR A 46 -3.82 -5.43 0.79
CA THR A 46 -3.89 -5.53 2.24
C THR A 46 -3.69 -4.16 2.91
N GLU A 47 -2.73 -3.38 2.41
CA GLU A 47 -2.51 -2.01 2.87
C GLU A 47 -3.70 -1.10 2.52
N CYS A 48 -4.22 -1.20 1.30
CA CYS A 48 -5.39 -0.45 0.85
C CYS A 48 -6.61 -0.73 1.73
N ARG A 49 -6.85 -1.99 2.12
CA ARG A 49 -7.89 -2.36 3.09
C ARG A 49 -7.67 -1.66 4.43
N THR A 50 -6.44 -1.64 4.93
CA THR A 50 -6.09 -0.98 6.20
C THR A 50 -6.34 0.53 6.14
N LEU A 51 -6.02 1.18 5.01
CA LEU A 51 -6.31 2.60 4.81
C LEU A 51 -7.81 2.89 4.75
N CYS A 52 -8.58 2.04 4.07
CA CYS A 52 -10.03 2.13 4.05
C CYS A 52 -10.61 2.06 5.48
N GLU A 53 -10.10 1.14 6.31
CA GLU A 53 -10.51 1.01 7.71
C GLU A 53 -10.16 2.24 8.55
N ARG A 54 -8.97 2.83 8.34
CA ARG A 54 -8.56 4.08 9.00
C ARG A 54 -9.46 5.25 8.62
N LEU A 55 -9.74 5.42 7.33
CA LEU A 55 -10.64 6.45 6.82
C LEU A 55 -12.06 6.28 7.38
N ARG A 56 -12.56 5.05 7.42
CA ARG A 56 -13.89 4.72 7.97
C ARG A 56 -13.98 4.99 9.47
N SER A 57 -12.90 4.73 10.20
CA SER A 57 -12.90 4.86 11.66
C SER A 57 -12.89 6.32 12.14
N GLY A 58 -12.68 7.30 11.24
CA GLY A 58 -12.65 8.73 11.57
C GLY A 58 -11.63 9.13 12.65
N ARG A 59 -10.79 8.19 13.07
CA ARG A 59 -9.89 8.31 14.20
C ARG A 59 -8.51 8.60 13.63
N SER A 60 -8.07 9.84 13.82
CA SER A 60 -6.67 10.23 13.70
C SER A 60 -5.77 9.15 14.30
N PRO A 61 -4.82 8.55 13.55
CA PRO A 61 -3.88 7.61 14.11
C PRO A 61 -3.10 8.35 15.18
N LYS A 62 -3.21 7.91 16.43
CA LYS A 62 -2.21 8.28 17.44
C LYS A 62 -0.88 7.78 16.89
N PRO A 63 0.18 8.60 16.83
CA PRO A 63 1.45 8.19 16.23
C PRO A 63 1.93 6.95 16.96
N SER A 64 1.88 5.81 16.28
CA SER A 64 2.53 4.59 16.75
C SER A 64 4.01 4.93 16.76
N ALA A 65 4.56 5.12 17.96
CA ALA A 65 5.96 5.37 18.18
C ALA A 65 6.74 4.14 17.70
N TYR A 66 7.00 4.07 16.41
CA TYR A 66 8.06 3.23 15.88
C TYR A 66 9.37 3.96 16.21
N HIS A 67 9.90 3.68 17.40
CA HIS A 67 11.28 3.95 17.72
C HIS A 67 12.13 2.85 17.06
N PRO A 68 13.01 3.17 16.09
CA PRO A 68 14.11 2.26 15.80
C PRO A 68 15.06 2.29 17.02
N SER A 69 15.24 1.14 17.66
CA SER A 69 16.30 0.95 18.65
C SER A 69 17.64 0.82 17.90
N PRO A 70 18.71 1.52 18.32
CA PRO A 70 20.04 1.28 17.78
C PRO A 70 20.71 0.15 18.56
N ALA A 71 21.14 -0.89 17.84
CA ALA A 71 22.15 -1.85 18.26
C ALA A 71 23.05 -2.15 17.05
#